data_AF-A0A5H2YVX6-F1
#
_entry.id   AF-A0A5H2YVX6-F1
#
_cell.length_a   1.000
_cell.length_b   1.000
_cell.length_c   1.000
_cell.angle_alpha   90.00
_cell.angle_beta   90.00
_cell.angle_gamma   90.00
#
_symmetry.space_group_name_H-M   'P 1'
#
loop_
_entity.id
_entity.type
_entity.pdbx_description
1 polymer ?
#
loop_
_entity_poly.entity_id
_entity_poly.type
_entity_poly.pdbx_seq_one_letter_code
_entity_poly.pdbx_strand_id
1 'polypeptide(L)'
;MDDTTFVDLIKFWRDVEALSPQEIPKKAPNDPKEPARDWGPDILPPWLDAGFKRRPISPSKAWRHSLFGVVYDRSRFIDFLERRLGKQPDVFEERPGGQSSVFTLSIDENGRPLAETLMVSMAAWAFGIVETRGLDALPHGDACDTDGLHTPPGKSELPPSDSGFPGFDIQLDRLREELAWRVGNHPASEPIGFQWISEFAALVIDKLKLGNLVGGSITHRVKSVQIKRPKKDPNNDQEKKAAPRSDDDFLNSFFIKDLNRLITGGLVMAGDGLRRFLEPPENHAKIDVRKDRATALRLLHPEKFPEGCWPAEHPLVWSQQVAINAMWNGMKASGCFAVNGPPGTGKTTLLRDVVAAIVVERAKVLADPGARLLGEKRLLEVGSKSIPYYPLEPALTGFSIVVASSNNGAVENVSLELPKKSAIHDIWLDEVDGFRQVASELLEEDAWALIAGRLGIDQP
;
A
#
# COMPACT_ATOMS: atom_id res chain seq x y z
N MET A 1 12.18 -0.32 26.52
CA MET A 1 10.72 -0.12 26.42
C MET A 1 10.03 -1.36 26.93
N ASP A 2 9.01 -1.22 27.77
CA ASP A 2 8.18 -2.35 28.23
C ASP A 2 7.04 -2.66 27.25
N ASP A 3 6.36 -3.79 27.46
CA ASP A 3 5.29 -4.27 26.57
C ASP A 3 4.10 -3.31 26.50
N THR A 4 3.73 -2.70 27.64
CA THR A 4 2.64 -1.72 27.72
C THR A 4 2.93 -0.50 26.86
N THR A 5 4.12 0.10 27.02
CA THR A 5 4.56 1.26 26.23
C THR A 5 4.61 0.92 24.73
N PHE A 6 5.09 -0.27 24.39
CA PHE A 6 5.10 -0.73 23.00
C PHE A 6 3.68 -0.81 22.43
N VAL A 7 2.77 -1.49 23.12
CA VAL A 7 1.39 -1.67 22.67
C VAL A 7 0.69 -0.32 22.52
N ASP A 8 0.88 0.62 23.45
CA ASP A 8 0.25 1.94 23.39
C ASP A 8 0.81 2.78 22.24
N LEU A 9 2.11 2.67 21.94
CA LEU A 9 2.71 3.29 20.77
C LEU A 9 2.16 2.73 19.45
N ILE A 10 1.96 1.40 19.35
CA ILE A 10 1.37 0.79 18.16
C ILE A 10 -0.12 1.16 18.03
N LYS A 11 -0.88 1.22 19.12
CA LYS A 11 -2.27 1.72 19.11
C LYS A 11 -2.35 3.14 18.58
N PHE A 12 -1.46 4.02 19.04
CA PHE A 12 -1.38 5.39 18.53
C PHE A 12 -1.22 5.41 17.01
N TRP A 13 -0.28 4.64 16.45
CA TRP A 13 -0.10 4.56 14.99
C TRP A 13 -1.31 3.97 14.27
N ARG A 14 -1.96 2.95 14.85
CA ARG A 14 -3.19 2.37 14.29
C ARG A 14 -4.32 3.39 14.24
N ASP A 15 -4.45 4.21 15.28
CA ASP A 15 -5.50 5.23 15.38
C ASP A 15 -5.21 6.39 14.41
N VAL A 16 -3.94 6.75 14.21
CA VAL A 16 -3.49 7.69 13.15
C VAL A 16 -3.86 7.16 11.76
N GLU A 17 -3.62 5.88 11.49
CA GLU A 17 -4.00 5.24 10.22
C GLU A 17 -5.52 5.23 10.01
N ALA A 18 -6.30 4.96 11.05
CA ALA A 18 -7.76 5.04 11.00
C ALA A 18 -8.26 6.47 10.71
N LEU A 19 -7.56 7.49 11.18
CA LEU A 19 -7.86 8.91 10.97
C LEU A 19 -7.20 9.51 9.72
N SER A 20 -6.67 8.67 8.82
CA SER A 20 -5.97 9.12 7.61
C SER A 20 -6.85 8.92 6.35
N PRO A 21 -7.57 9.96 5.88
CA PRO A 21 -8.42 9.84 4.70
C PRO A 21 -7.59 9.66 3.42
N GLN A 22 -7.90 8.59 2.67
CA GLN A 22 -7.27 8.26 1.39
C GLN A 22 -7.72 9.22 0.28
N GLU A 23 -6.80 9.59 -0.62
CA GLU A 23 -7.07 10.48 -1.75
C GLU A 23 -7.82 9.73 -2.86
N ILE A 24 -8.92 10.28 -3.35
CA ILE A 24 -9.67 9.69 -4.48
C ILE A 24 -9.05 10.07 -5.84
N PRO A 25 -9.33 9.30 -6.92
CA PRO A 25 -8.80 9.60 -8.25
C PRO A 25 -9.03 11.06 -8.67
N LYS A 26 -8.01 11.65 -9.29
CA LYS A 26 -8.09 12.99 -9.88
C LYS A 26 -9.05 13.01 -11.05
N LYS A 27 -9.65 14.18 -11.30
CA LYS A 27 -10.55 14.38 -12.43
C LYS A 27 -9.77 14.23 -13.74
N ALA A 28 -10.22 13.31 -14.58
CA ALA A 28 -9.66 13.05 -15.90
C ALA A 28 -10.78 12.63 -16.86
N PRO A 29 -11.77 13.51 -17.14
CA PRO A 29 -12.98 13.10 -17.87
C PRO A 29 -12.69 12.62 -19.30
N ASN A 30 -11.60 13.10 -19.90
CA ASN A 30 -11.20 12.78 -21.27
C ASN A 30 -10.18 11.63 -21.35
N ASP A 31 -9.80 11.02 -20.23
CA ASP A 31 -8.89 9.87 -20.26
C ASP A 31 -9.52 8.75 -21.10
N PRO A 32 -8.80 8.17 -22.09
CA PRO A 32 -9.36 7.17 -22.98
C PRO A 32 -9.56 5.80 -22.30
N LYS A 33 -8.79 5.49 -21.24
CA LYS A 33 -8.80 4.19 -20.55
C LYS A 33 -9.59 4.25 -19.25
N GLU A 34 -9.36 5.29 -18.45
CA GLU A 34 -9.84 5.39 -17.07
C GLU A 34 -10.50 6.74 -16.75
N PRO A 35 -11.54 7.16 -17.51
CA PRO A 35 -12.17 8.45 -17.30
C PRO A 35 -12.74 8.58 -15.88
N ALA A 36 -12.36 9.66 -15.21
CA ALA A 36 -12.83 10.02 -13.86
C ALA A 36 -13.51 11.39 -13.88
N ARG A 37 -14.78 11.46 -13.47
CA ARG A 37 -15.58 12.70 -13.49
C ARG A 37 -16.46 12.84 -12.27
N ASP A 38 -16.76 14.08 -11.91
CA ASP A 38 -17.75 14.34 -10.86
C ASP A 38 -19.17 14.07 -11.36
N TRP A 39 -20.04 13.69 -10.43
CA TRP A 39 -21.44 13.42 -10.65
C TRP A 39 -22.27 14.16 -9.60
N GLY A 40 -22.94 15.23 -10.07
CA GLY A 40 -23.90 16.05 -9.32
C GLY A 40 -25.31 15.94 -9.92
N PRO A 41 -26.28 16.70 -9.39
CA PRO A 41 -27.69 16.61 -9.80
C PRO A 41 -27.92 16.91 -11.28
N ASP A 42 -27.15 17.83 -11.85
CA ASP A 42 -27.31 18.31 -13.22
C ASP A 42 -26.43 17.55 -14.24
N ILE A 43 -25.76 16.48 -13.82
CA ILE A 43 -24.82 15.73 -14.63
C ILE A 43 -25.31 14.28 -14.76
N LEU A 44 -25.38 13.77 -16.00
CA LEU A 44 -25.71 12.37 -16.24
C LEU A 44 -24.54 11.45 -15.82
N PRO A 45 -24.81 10.33 -15.13
CA PRO A 45 -23.78 9.32 -14.86
C PRO A 45 -23.36 8.59 -16.15
N PRO A 46 -22.19 7.93 -16.18
CA PRO A 46 -21.66 7.27 -17.38
C PRO A 46 -22.62 6.29 -18.07
N TRP A 47 -23.40 5.53 -17.30
CA TRP A 47 -24.38 4.56 -17.81
C TRP A 47 -25.71 5.20 -18.27
N LEU A 48 -25.89 6.51 -18.14
CA LEU A 48 -27.02 7.26 -18.71
C LEU A 48 -26.59 8.27 -19.78
N ASP A 49 -25.30 8.57 -19.85
CA ASP A 49 -24.73 9.52 -20.79
C ASP A 49 -24.49 8.87 -22.17
N ALA A 50 -25.26 9.31 -23.17
CA ALA A 50 -25.14 8.83 -24.55
C ALA A 50 -23.76 9.11 -25.17
N GLY A 51 -23.10 10.20 -24.79
CA GLY A 51 -21.74 10.51 -25.23
C GLY A 51 -20.72 9.55 -24.64
N PHE A 52 -20.86 9.22 -23.35
CA PHE A 52 -20.00 8.23 -22.70
C PHE A 52 -20.17 6.84 -23.31
N LYS A 53 -21.41 6.40 -23.54
CA LYS A 53 -21.73 5.08 -24.14
C LYS A 53 -21.15 4.87 -25.54
N ARG A 54 -20.81 5.93 -26.28
CA ARG A 54 -20.18 5.85 -27.61
C ARG A 54 -18.69 5.56 -27.57
N ARG A 55 -18.06 5.56 -26.39
CA ARG A 55 -16.63 5.26 -26.25
C ARG A 55 -16.33 3.83 -26.73
N PRO A 56 -15.21 3.61 -27.43
CA PRO A 56 -14.88 2.31 -28.01
C PRO A 56 -14.64 1.29 -26.90
N ILE A 57 -15.28 0.12 -27.04
CA ILE A 57 -15.10 -1.03 -26.16
C ILE A 57 -15.17 -2.30 -26.99
N SER A 58 -14.27 -3.27 -26.74
CA SER A 58 -14.32 -4.56 -27.44
C SER A 58 -15.51 -5.39 -26.95
N PRO A 59 -16.10 -6.27 -27.78
CA PRO A 59 -17.21 -7.13 -27.36
C PRO A 59 -16.88 -8.05 -26.17
N SER A 60 -15.59 -8.37 -25.98
CA SER A 60 -15.08 -9.16 -24.85
C SER A 60 -14.97 -8.39 -23.53
N LYS A 61 -15.26 -7.08 -23.53
CA LYS A 61 -15.14 -6.20 -22.36
C LYS A 61 -16.48 -5.54 -22.02
N ALA A 62 -16.60 -5.14 -20.75
CA ALA A 62 -17.71 -4.34 -20.23
C ALA A 62 -17.16 -3.17 -19.41
N TRP A 63 -17.94 -2.10 -19.32
CA TRP A 63 -17.62 -1.01 -18.41
C TRP A 63 -17.92 -1.41 -16.96
N ARG A 64 -17.02 -1.04 -16.06
CA ARG A 64 -17.19 -1.08 -14.61
C ARG A 64 -16.97 0.33 -14.09
N HIS A 65 -17.88 0.80 -13.24
CA HIS A 65 -17.83 2.16 -12.71
C HIS A 65 -17.61 2.12 -11.20
N SER A 66 -16.49 2.64 -10.72
CA SER A 66 -16.24 2.86 -9.29
C SER A 66 -16.82 4.22 -8.90
N LEU A 67 -17.87 4.20 -8.10
CA LEU A 67 -18.48 5.38 -7.51
C LEU A 67 -17.80 5.71 -6.19
N PHE A 68 -17.21 6.88 -6.08
CA PHE A 68 -16.76 7.51 -4.84
C PHE A 68 -17.87 8.43 -4.33
N GLY A 69 -18.56 7.96 -3.30
CA GLY A 69 -19.75 8.58 -2.73
C GLY A 69 -19.41 9.70 -1.74
N VAL A 70 -20.04 10.87 -1.88
CA VAL A 70 -19.89 12.03 -1.00
C VAL A 70 -18.44 12.49 -0.92
N VAL A 71 -18.02 13.22 -1.94
CA VAL A 71 -16.68 13.80 -2.03
C VAL A 71 -16.54 14.98 -1.07
N TYR A 72 -15.45 15.01 -0.32
CA TYR A 72 -15.10 16.12 0.56
C TYR A 72 -13.61 16.48 0.43
N ASP A 73 -13.27 17.73 0.74
CA ASP A 73 -11.88 18.20 0.75
C ASP A 73 -11.19 17.71 2.03
N ARG A 74 -10.00 17.11 1.89
CA ARG A 74 -9.24 16.56 3.02
C ARG A 74 -8.86 17.62 4.05
N SER A 75 -8.73 18.88 3.62
CA SER A 75 -8.50 20.03 4.51
C SER A 75 -9.60 20.19 5.57
N ARG A 76 -10.86 19.88 5.27
CA ARG A 76 -11.95 19.94 6.25
C ARG A 76 -11.79 18.91 7.35
N PHE A 77 -11.33 17.72 6.99
CA PHE A 77 -11.03 16.65 7.95
C PHE A 77 -9.88 17.06 8.87
N ILE A 78 -8.83 17.66 8.31
CA ILE A 78 -7.68 18.15 9.08
C ILE A 78 -8.10 19.28 10.01
N ASP A 79 -8.85 20.28 9.53
CA ASP A 79 -9.34 21.37 10.35
C ASP A 79 -10.21 20.87 11.51
N PHE A 80 -10.98 19.79 11.30
CA PHE A 80 -11.73 19.13 12.36
C PHE A 80 -10.81 18.52 13.43
N LEU A 81 -9.81 17.73 13.01
CA LEU A 81 -8.85 17.13 13.93
C LEU A 81 -8.06 18.20 14.70
N GLU A 82 -7.60 19.27 14.03
CA GLU A 82 -6.90 20.38 14.68
C GLU A 82 -7.76 21.05 15.77
N ARG A 83 -9.07 21.20 15.54
CA ARG A 83 -9.99 21.77 16.56
C ARG A 83 -10.18 20.86 17.76
N ARG A 84 -10.12 19.54 17.57
CA ARG A 84 -10.32 18.54 18.62
C ARG A 84 -9.04 18.24 19.40
N LEU A 85 -7.91 18.11 18.71
CA LEU A 85 -6.61 17.72 19.28
C LEU A 85 -5.72 18.91 19.65
N GLY A 86 -6.03 20.10 19.13
CA GLY A 86 -5.19 21.28 19.23
C GLY A 86 -4.16 21.35 18.10
N LYS A 87 -3.91 22.57 17.62
CA LYS A 87 -2.89 22.82 16.59
C LYS A 87 -1.49 22.78 17.21
N GLN A 88 -0.57 22.06 16.57
CA GLN A 88 0.84 22.02 16.94
C GLN A 88 1.62 23.05 16.10
N PRO A 89 1.99 24.23 16.64
CA PRO A 89 2.60 25.30 15.86
C PRO A 89 4.01 24.98 15.36
N ASP A 90 4.70 24.03 15.99
CA ASP A 90 6.08 23.67 15.70
C ASP A 90 6.21 22.62 14.57
N VAL A 91 5.10 22.09 14.06
CA VAL A 91 5.08 21.15 12.93
C VAL A 91 4.83 21.95 11.65
N PHE A 92 5.86 22.08 10.82
CA PHE A 92 5.72 22.62 9.48
C PHE A 92 4.95 21.60 8.62
N GLU A 93 3.66 21.84 8.39
CA GLU A 93 2.85 21.00 7.51
C GLU A 93 2.49 21.75 6.22
N GLU A 94 2.97 21.23 5.09
CA GLU A 94 2.31 21.46 3.82
C GLU A 94 0.94 20.77 3.89
N ARG A 95 -0.13 21.54 4.09
CA ARG A 95 -1.48 20.99 4.25
C ARG A 95 -1.80 20.08 3.05
N PRO A 96 -1.99 18.77 3.26
CA PRO A 96 -2.29 17.86 2.17
C PRO A 96 -3.56 18.31 1.45
N GLY A 97 -3.41 18.72 0.19
CA GLY A 97 -4.53 19.02 -0.68
C GLY A 97 -5.28 17.75 -1.11
N GLY A 98 -6.21 17.93 -2.03
CA GLY A 98 -6.96 16.83 -2.63
C GLY A 98 -8.25 16.49 -1.89
N GLN A 99 -8.89 15.45 -2.39
CA GLN A 99 -10.25 15.08 -2.01
C GLN A 99 -10.30 13.63 -1.57
N SER A 100 -11.23 13.32 -0.69
CA SER A 100 -11.55 11.97 -0.25
C SER A 100 -13.05 11.71 -0.42
N SER A 101 -13.53 10.51 -0.12
CA SER A 101 -14.94 10.13 -0.21
C SER A 101 -15.38 9.35 1.01
N VAL A 102 -16.66 9.41 1.35
CA VAL A 102 -17.24 8.69 2.50
C VAL A 102 -17.37 7.20 2.24
N PHE A 103 -17.69 6.79 1.02
CA PHE A 103 -17.80 5.38 0.65
C PHE A 103 -17.43 5.16 -0.82
N THR A 104 -17.15 3.92 -1.21
CA THR A 104 -17.02 3.50 -2.60
C THR A 104 -17.92 2.32 -2.91
N LEU A 105 -18.38 2.23 -4.14
CA LEU A 105 -19.29 1.19 -4.63
C LEU A 105 -19.07 0.95 -6.11
N SER A 106 -18.97 -0.31 -6.53
CA SER A 106 -18.95 -0.64 -7.95
C SER A 106 -20.35 -0.66 -8.54
N ILE A 107 -20.47 -0.15 -9.77
CA ILE A 107 -21.68 -0.12 -10.58
C ILE A 107 -21.35 -0.79 -11.92
N ASP A 108 -22.25 -1.65 -12.40
CA ASP A 108 -22.08 -2.33 -13.69
C ASP A 108 -22.40 -1.42 -14.90
N GLU A 109 -22.20 -1.94 -16.11
CA GLU A 109 -22.44 -1.20 -17.37
C GLU A 109 -23.90 -0.73 -17.56
N ASN A 110 -24.84 -1.32 -16.82
CA ASN A 110 -26.27 -1.02 -16.89
C ASN A 110 -26.72 -0.09 -15.76
N GLY A 111 -25.82 0.42 -14.93
CA GLY A 111 -26.18 1.28 -13.81
C GLY A 111 -26.74 0.53 -12.60
N ARG A 112 -26.42 -0.77 -12.45
CA ARG A 112 -26.74 -1.55 -11.25
C ARG A 112 -25.60 -1.49 -10.24
N PRO A 113 -25.86 -1.08 -8.99
CA PRO A 113 -24.87 -1.19 -7.95
C PRO A 113 -24.64 -2.66 -7.57
N LEU A 114 -23.36 -3.00 -7.33
CA LEU A 114 -22.93 -4.28 -6.78
C LEU A 114 -22.79 -4.14 -5.27
N ALA A 115 -23.82 -4.49 -4.50
CA ALA A 115 -23.88 -4.24 -3.07
C ALA A 115 -22.70 -4.85 -2.29
N GLU A 116 -22.17 -5.98 -2.77
CA GLU A 116 -21.01 -6.67 -2.20
C GLU A 116 -19.70 -5.87 -2.27
N THR A 117 -19.63 -4.90 -3.18
CA THR A 117 -18.44 -4.06 -3.37
C THR A 117 -18.48 -2.76 -2.56
N LEU A 118 -19.52 -2.55 -1.75
CA LEU A 118 -19.58 -1.38 -0.88
C LEU A 118 -18.42 -1.42 0.12
N MET A 119 -17.69 -0.33 0.19
CA MET A 119 -16.70 -0.04 1.23
C MET A 119 -16.97 1.35 1.79
N VAL A 120 -16.91 1.48 3.11
CA VAL A 120 -16.96 2.78 3.81
C VAL A 120 -15.52 3.21 4.10
N SER A 121 -15.26 4.51 4.05
CA SER A 121 -13.98 5.07 4.48
C SER A 121 -13.82 4.95 5.99
N MET A 122 -12.77 4.27 6.43
CA MET A 122 -12.42 4.15 7.84
C MET A 122 -12.21 5.52 8.49
N ALA A 123 -11.60 6.47 7.77
CA ALA A 123 -11.47 7.85 8.24
C ALA A 123 -12.82 8.53 8.46
N ALA A 124 -13.80 8.32 7.57
CA ALA A 124 -15.15 8.86 7.76
C ALA A 124 -15.86 8.21 8.96
N TRP A 125 -15.75 6.89 9.13
CA TRP A 125 -16.27 6.21 10.33
C TRP A 125 -15.59 6.72 11.61
N ALA A 126 -14.26 6.78 11.63
CA ALA A 126 -13.47 7.26 12.75
C ALA A 126 -13.81 8.72 13.10
N PHE A 127 -14.02 9.58 12.10
CA PHE A 127 -14.52 10.94 12.28
C PHE A 127 -15.83 10.94 13.08
N GLY A 128 -16.80 10.11 12.69
CA GLY A 128 -18.09 10.02 13.37
C GLY A 128 -17.97 9.62 14.83
N ILE A 129 -17.11 8.63 15.12
CA ILE A 129 -16.80 8.21 16.50
C ILE A 129 -16.15 9.34 17.29
N VAL A 130 -15.10 9.97 16.76
CA VAL A 130 -14.38 11.06 17.44
C VAL A 130 -15.29 12.27 17.66
N GLU A 131 -16.13 12.61 16.68
CA GLU A 131 -17.05 13.74 16.76
C GLU A 131 -18.09 13.56 17.87
N THR A 132 -18.61 12.35 18.02
CA THR A 132 -19.72 12.06 18.94
C THR A 132 -19.27 11.59 20.32
N ARG A 133 -18.13 10.90 20.42
CA ARG A 133 -17.69 10.19 21.63
C ARG A 133 -16.26 10.52 22.05
N GLY A 134 -15.51 11.27 21.25
CA GLY A 134 -14.12 11.63 21.54
C GLY A 134 -13.09 10.60 21.05
N LEU A 135 -11.81 10.96 21.15
CA LEU A 135 -10.71 10.15 20.60
C LEU A 135 -10.56 8.79 21.30
N ASP A 136 -10.75 8.77 22.62
CA ASP A 136 -10.62 7.55 23.43
C ASP A 136 -11.64 6.47 23.06
N ALA A 137 -12.72 6.82 22.35
CA ALA A 137 -13.73 5.87 21.90
C ALA A 137 -13.32 5.05 20.65
N LEU A 138 -12.34 5.53 19.88
CA LEU A 138 -11.93 4.89 18.62
C LEU A 138 -11.47 3.42 18.79
N PRO A 139 -10.71 3.07 19.85
CA PRO A 139 -10.30 1.68 20.10
C PRO A 139 -11.41 0.78 20.65
N HIS A 140 -12.50 1.34 21.16
CA HIS A 140 -13.49 0.61 21.96
C HIS A 140 -14.51 -0.20 21.14
N GLY A 141 -14.44 -0.15 19.81
CA GLY A 141 -15.03 -1.17 18.94
C GLY A 141 -16.53 -1.05 18.65
N ASP A 142 -17.14 0.11 18.90
CA ASP A 142 -18.55 0.33 18.58
C ASP A 142 -18.76 0.92 17.18
N ALA A 143 -19.86 0.55 16.53
CA ALA A 143 -20.35 1.25 15.34
C ALA A 143 -20.86 2.66 15.70
N CYS A 144 -20.96 3.54 14.69
CA CYS A 144 -21.51 4.88 14.89
C CYS A 144 -23.01 4.83 15.19
N ASP A 145 -23.79 4.23 14.29
CA ASP A 145 -25.24 4.08 14.37
C ASP A 145 -25.69 3.03 13.34
N THR A 146 -26.36 1.99 13.82
CA THR A 146 -26.90 0.90 12.99
C THR A 146 -28.42 0.82 13.03
N ASP A 147 -29.08 1.73 13.75
CA ASP A 147 -30.49 1.64 14.06
C ASP A 147 -31.35 1.95 12.83
N GLY A 148 -32.40 1.18 12.61
CA GLY A 148 -33.31 1.39 11.48
C GLY A 148 -32.71 1.07 10.10
N LEU A 149 -31.52 0.47 10.04
CA LEU A 149 -31.00 -0.11 8.80
C LEU A 149 -31.73 -1.42 8.48
N HIS A 150 -32.16 -1.56 7.24
CA HIS A 150 -32.85 -2.74 6.74
C HIS A 150 -31.89 -3.92 6.58
N THR A 151 -32.48 -5.11 6.56
CA THR A 151 -31.79 -6.37 6.26
C THR A 151 -32.44 -7.00 5.03
N PRO A 152 -31.65 -7.46 4.04
CA PRO A 152 -32.19 -8.06 2.82
C PRO A 152 -32.87 -9.41 3.13
N PRO A 153 -33.87 -9.83 2.32
CA PRO A 153 -34.48 -11.14 2.49
C PRO A 153 -33.49 -12.25 2.12
N GLY A 154 -33.15 -13.12 3.09
CA GLY A 154 -32.20 -14.22 2.92
C GLY A 154 -30.95 -14.06 3.80
N LYS A 155 -30.06 -15.05 3.81
CA LYS A 155 -28.76 -14.93 4.48
C LYS A 155 -27.80 -14.14 3.59
N SER A 156 -27.08 -13.18 4.17
CA SER A 156 -25.92 -12.57 3.51
C SER A 156 -24.92 -13.68 3.16
N GLU A 157 -24.58 -13.79 1.88
CA GLU A 157 -23.55 -14.73 1.42
C GLU A 157 -22.13 -14.18 1.62
N LEU A 158 -22.00 -12.91 2.03
CA LEU A 158 -20.71 -12.27 2.22
C LEU A 158 -20.13 -12.64 3.60
N PRO A 159 -18.83 -12.98 3.67
CA PRO A 159 -18.18 -13.16 4.95
C PRO A 159 -18.20 -11.83 5.73
N PRO A 160 -18.25 -11.89 7.07
CA PRO A 160 -18.10 -10.71 7.91
C PRO A 160 -16.84 -9.93 7.57
N SER A 161 -16.91 -8.61 7.70
CA SER A 161 -15.73 -7.77 7.57
C SER A 161 -14.74 -8.04 8.70
N ASP A 162 -13.45 -7.99 8.36
CA ASP A 162 -12.34 -8.12 9.31
C ASP A 162 -11.28 -7.09 8.93
N SER A 163 -11.55 -5.83 9.26
CA SER A 163 -10.61 -4.73 9.11
C SER A 163 -9.64 -4.64 10.28
N GLY A 164 -9.97 -5.26 11.41
CA GLY A 164 -9.28 -5.11 12.68
C GLY A 164 -9.82 -3.95 13.54
N PHE A 165 -10.93 -3.32 13.14
CA PHE A 165 -11.74 -2.45 13.99
C PHE A 165 -13.17 -3.01 14.06
N PRO A 166 -13.55 -3.70 15.15
CA PRO A 166 -14.87 -4.34 15.25
C PRO A 166 -16.04 -3.40 14.99
N GLY A 167 -15.96 -2.15 15.46
CA GLY A 167 -17.01 -1.15 15.28
C GLY A 167 -17.17 -0.70 13.83
N PHE A 168 -16.05 -0.60 13.10
CA PHE A 168 -16.05 -0.33 11.67
C PHE A 168 -16.66 -1.51 10.91
N ASP A 169 -16.25 -2.74 11.26
CA ASP A 169 -16.72 -3.95 10.60
C ASP A 169 -18.24 -4.10 10.74
N ILE A 170 -18.77 -3.89 11.96
CA ILE A 170 -20.22 -3.85 12.22
C ILE A 170 -20.90 -2.77 11.35
N GLN A 171 -20.37 -1.54 11.34
CA GLN A 171 -20.96 -0.45 10.58
C GLN A 171 -20.99 -0.73 9.07
N LEU A 172 -19.89 -1.27 8.52
CA LEU A 172 -19.76 -1.62 7.12
C LEU A 172 -20.73 -2.73 6.73
N ASP A 173 -20.80 -3.79 7.52
CA ASP A 173 -21.68 -4.93 7.23
C ASP A 173 -23.16 -4.53 7.27
N ARG A 174 -23.56 -3.69 8.25
CA ARG A 174 -24.94 -3.16 8.30
C ARG A 174 -25.28 -2.24 7.12
N LEU A 175 -24.33 -1.43 6.65
CA LEU A 175 -24.55 -0.57 5.46
C LEU A 175 -24.57 -1.38 4.15
N ARG A 176 -23.83 -2.49 4.07
CA ARG A 176 -23.92 -3.44 2.96
C ARG A 176 -25.27 -4.12 2.90
N GLU A 177 -25.81 -4.55 4.05
CA GLU A 177 -27.16 -5.11 4.13
C GLU A 177 -28.22 -4.11 3.67
N GLU A 178 -28.17 -2.87 4.17
CA GLU A 178 -29.08 -1.81 3.75
C GLU A 178 -29.01 -1.58 2.22
N LEU A 179 -27.79 -1.50 1.67
CA LEU A 179 -27.61 -1.33 0.24
C LEU A 179 -28.15 -2.51 -0.56
N ALA A 180 -27.90 -3.74 -0.12
CA ALA A 180 -28.43 -4.95 -0.74
C ALA A 180 -29.96 -4.97 -0.72
N TRP A 181 -30.58 -4.56 0.40
CA TRP A 181 -32.02 -4.41 0.51
C TRP A 181 -32.54 -3.36 -0.49
N ARG A 182 -31.90 -2.19 -0.59
CA ARG A 182 -32.30 -1.15 -1.58
C ARG A 182 -32.18 -1.63 -3.02
N VAL A 183 -31.10 -2.33 -3.36
CA VAL A 183 -30.88 -2.90 -4.70
C VAL A 183 -31.95 -3.95 -5.01
N GLY A 184 -32.28 -4.83 -4.06
CA GLY A 184 -33.33 -5.84 -4.22
C GLY A 184 -34.73 -5.27 -4.39
N ASN A 185 -34.99 -4.07 -3.86
CA ASN A 185 -36.27 -3.35 -4.02
C ASN A 185 -36.28 -2.37 -5.20
N HIS A 186 -35.19 -2.25 -5.97
CA HIS A 186 -35.11 -1.39 -7.14
C HIS A 186 -35.42 -2.18 -8.43
N PRO A 187 -36.32 -1.73 -9.33
CA PRO A 187 -36.74 -2.49 -10.51
C PRO A 187 -35.55 -2.93 -11.37
N ALA A 188 -35.47 -4.22 -11.73
CA ALA A 188 -34.31 -4.85 -12.41
C ALA A 188 -33.97 -4.30 -13.81
N SER A 189 -34.89 -3.55 -14.44
CA SER A 189 -34.69 -2.89 -15.74
C SER A 189 -34.24 -1.42 -15.63
N GLU A 190 -34.32 -0.80 -14.46
CA GLU A 190 -34.08 0.64 -14.28
C GLU A 190 -32.66 0.93 -13.73
N PRO A 191 -31.83 1.72 -14.42
CA PRO A 191 -30.52 2.16 -13.90
C PRO A 191 -30.68 3.16 -12.75
N ILE A 192 -29.76 3.15 -11.79
CA ILE A 192 -29.79 4.17 -10.73
C ILE A 192 -29.51 5.58 -11.29
N GLY A 193 -30.26 6.55 -10.80
CA GLY A 193 -30.06 7.98 -11.04
C GLY A 193 -29.46 8.71 -9.84
N PHE A 194 -29.30 10.04 -9.98
CA PHE A 194 -28.69 10.87 -8.93
C PHE A 194 -29.53 10.88 -7.63
N GLN A 195 -30.85 10.89 -7.75
CA GLN A 195 -31.75 10.88 -6.59
C GLN A 195 -31.55 9.61 -5.74
N TRP A 196 -31.56 8.44 -6.38
CA TRP A 196 -31.40 7.16 -5.69
C TRP A 196 -30.09 7.10 -4.88
N ILE A 197 -28.98 7.52 -5.49
CA ILE A 197 -27.69 7.50 -4.79
C ILE A 197 -27.58 8.59 -3.73
N SER A 198 -28.23 9.74 -3.94
CA SER A 198 -28.24 10.84 -2.96
C SER A 198 -29.03 10.47 -1.71
N GLU A 199 -30.13 9.72 -1.84
CA GLU A 199 -30.90 9.20 -0.70
C GLU A 199 -30.07 8.19 0.11
N PHE A 200 -29.32 7.31 -0.55
CA PHE A 200 -28.39 6.40 0.14
C PHE A 200 -27.24 7.17 0.80
N ALA A 201 -26.66 8.16 0.10
CA ALA A 201 -25.60 8.99 0.63
C ALA A 201 -26.03 9.79 1.86
N ALA A 202 -27.25 10.35 1.87
CA ALA A 202 -27.81 11.04 3.02
C ALA A 202 -27.95 10.10 4.23
N LEU A 203 -28.40 8.86 4.00
CA LEU A 203 -28.45 7.85 5.06
C LEU A 203 -27.04 7.54 5.61
N VAL A 204 -26.05 7.32 4.75
CA VAL A 204 -24.67 7.04 5.18
C VAL A 204 -24.09 8.22 5.98
N ILE A 205 -24.35 9.46 5.55
CA ILE A 205 -23.93 10.68 6.28
C ILE A 205 -24.54 10.71 7.69
N ASP A 206 -25.83 10.40 7.83
CA ASP A 206 -26.51 10.36 9.12
C ASP A 206 -25.98 9.22 10.01
N LYS A 207 -25.82 8.01 9.47
CA LYS A 207 -25.33 6.85 10.22
C LYS A 207 -23.89 6.98 10.67
N LEU A 208 -23.06 7.65 9.88
CA LEU A 208 -21.67 7.94 10.24
C LEU A 208 -21.50 9.29 10.95
N LYS A 209 -22.58 10.03 11.22
CA LYS A 209 -22.56 11.33 11.94
C LYS A 209 -21.63 12.36 11.29
N LEU A 210 -21.69 12.46 9.96
CA LEU A 210 -20.73 13.22 9.14
C LEU A 210 -21.16 14.66 8.81
N GLY A 211 -22.22 15.17 9.43
CA GLY A 211 -22.78 16.49 9.08
C GLY A 211 -21.77 17.65 9.11
N ASN A 212 -20.76 17.58 9.99
CA ASN A 212 -19.72 18.60 10.10
C ASN A 212 -18.51 18.37 9.16
N LEU A 213 -18.41 17.20 8.53
CA LEU A 213 -17.37 16.88 7.55
C LEU A 213 -17.81 17.28 6.13
N VAL A 214 -19.03 16.86 5.77
CA VAL A 214 -19.56 16.98 4.40
C VAL A 214 -20.21 18.35 4.20
N GLY A 215 -20.04 18.95 3.02
CA GLY A 215 -20.66 20.23 2.69
C GLY A 215 -22.17 20.12 2.47
N GLY A 216 -22.84 21.28 2.31
CA GLY A 216 -24.29 21.33 2.07
C GLY A 216 -24.74 20.73 0.73
N SER A 217 -23.83 20.54 -0.23
CA SER A 217 -24.12 19.89 -1.52
C SER A 217 -23.41 18.55 -1.62
N ILE A 218 -24.16 17.47 -1.88
CA ILE A 218 -23.61 16.15 -2.16
C ILE A 218 -23.10 16.11 -3.60
N THR A 219 -21.83 15.74 -3.76
CA THR A 219 -21.21 15.46 -5.05
C THR A 219 -20.53 14.10 -4.98
N HIS A 220 -20.63 13.32 -6.05
CA HIS A 220 -19.94 12.04 -6.18
C HIS A 220 -18.82 12.14 -7.22
N ARG A 221 -17.93 11.16 -7.26
CA ARG A 221 -17.00 10.97 -8.38
C ARG A 221 -17.14 9.57 -8.94
N VAL A 222 -17.11 9.44 -10.27
CA VAL A 222 -17.19 8.15 -10.95
C VAL A 222 -15.94 7.96 -11.78
N LYS A 223 -15.16 6.90 -11.47
CA LYS A 223 -14.08 6.39 -12.31
C LYS A 223 -14.62 5.20 -13.09
N SER A 224 -14.38 5.15 -14.40
CA SER A 224 -14.83 4.04 -15.23
C SER A 224 -13.65 3.30 -15.83
N VAL A 225 -13.66 1.97 -15.79
CA VAL A 225 -12.62 1.11 -16.35
C VAL A 225 -13.24 0.00 -17.20
N GLN A 226 -12.48 -0.54 -18.15
CA GLN A 226 -12.93 -1.66 -18.97
C GLN A 226 -12.43 -2.97 -18.39
N ILE A 227 -13.35 -3.85 -17.99
CA ILE A 227 -13.05 -5.19 -17.46
C ILE A 227 -13.40 -6.27 -18.49
N LYS A 228 -12.74 -7.43 -18.43
CA LYS A 228 -13.11 -8.59 -19.26
C LYS A 228 -14.50 -9.09 -18.83
N ARG A 229 -15.38 -9.38 -19.80
CA ARG A 229 -16.66 -10.03 -19.52
C ARG A 229 -16.40 -11.45 -18.98
N PRO A 230 -17.16 -11.93 -17.98
CA PRO A 230 -17.10 -13.32 -17.57
C PRO A 230 -17.46 -14.23 -18.77
N LYS A 231 -16.66 -15.27 -19.01
CA LYS A 231 -16.96 -16.27 -20.04
C LYS A 231 -18.20 -17.05 -19.60
N LYS A 232 -19.28 -17.01 -20.38
CA LYS A 232 -20.41 -17.94 -20.21
C LYS A 232 -19.95 -19.32 -20.64
N ASP A 233 -19.59 -20.18 -19.69
CA ASP A 233 -19.39 -21.61 -19.96
C ASP A 233 -20.71 -22.34 -19.66
N PRO A 234 -21.41 -22.93 -20.65
CA PRO A 234 -22.76 -23.46 -20.47
C PRO A 234 -22.87 -24.71 -19.57
N ASN A 235 -21.75 -25.27 -19.12
CA ASN A 235 -21.69 -26.62 -18.51
C ASN A 235 -21.08 -26.65 -17.10
N ASN A 236 -20.95 -25.51 -16.43
CA ASN A 236 -20.40 -25.45 -15.08
C ASN A 236 -21.25 -24.55 -14.16
N ASP A 237 -22.36 -25.10 -13.66
CA ASP A 237 -23.19 -24.48 -12.60
C ASP A 237 -22.48 -24.49 -11.22
N GLN A 238 -21.21 -24.90 -11.17
CA GLN A 238 -20.36 -24.83 -9.99
C GLN A 238 -19.09 -24.05 -10.29
N GLU A 239 -19.21 -22.72 -10.40
CA GLU A 239 -18.09 -21.83 -10.12
C GLU A 239 -18.65 -20.45 -9.73
N LYS A 240 -19.05 -20.30 -8.46
CA LYS A 240 -18.87 -19.02 -7.75
C LYS A 240 -17.36 -18.81 -7.60
N LYS A 241 -16.68 -18.57 -8.72
CA LYS A 241 -15.33 -18.00 -8.68
C LYS A 241 -15.48 -16.68 -7.95
N ALA A 242 -14.82 -16.58 -6.81
CA ALA A 242 -14.68 -15.33 -6.07
C ALA A 242 -14.50 -14.21 -7.10
N ALA A 243 -15.37 -13.20 -7.02
CA ALA A 243 -15.24 -12.02 -7.84
C ALA A 243 -13.76 -11.60 -7.82
N PRO A 244 -13.16 -11.25 -8.98
CA PRO A 244 -11.77 -10.80 -8.99
C PRO A 244 -11.66 -9.77 -7.87
N ARG A 245 -10.73 -10.00 -6.92
CA ARG A 245 -10.43 -9.06 -5.83
C ARG A 245 -10.43 -7.69 -6.48
N SER A 246 -11.46 -6.89 -6.22
CA SER A 246 -11.48 -5.55 -6.79
C SER A 246 -10.30 -4.82 -6.16
N ASP A 247 -9.94 -3.67 -6.72
CA ASP A 247 -9.08 -2.68 -6.06
C ASP A 247 -9.75 -2.12 -4.75
N ASP A 248 -10.38 -3.00 -3.96
CA ASP A 248 -11.30 -2.79 -2.84
C ASP A 248 -10.62 -2.24 -1.58
N ASP A 249 -9.28 -2.28 -1.53
CA ASP A 249 -8.49 -1.71 -0.43
C ASP A 249 -8.16 -0.21 -0.64
N PHE A 250 -8.70 0.43 -1.68
CA PHE A 250 -8.34 1.83 -1.99
C PHE A 250 -8.79 2.85 -0.91
N LEU A 251 -9.86 2.57 -0.14
CA LEU A 251 -10.40 3.53 0.84
C LEU A 251 -9.84 3.38 2.27
N ASN A 252 -9.19 2.27 2.59
CA ASN A 252 -8.78 1.93 3.96
C ASN A 252 -7.30 1.62 4.03
N SER A 253 -6.70 1.81 5.21
CA SER A 253 -5.25 1.63 5.37
C SER A 253 -4.86 0.15 5.33
N PHE A 254 -3.88 -0.17 4.47
CA PHE A 254 -3.27 -1.50 4.35
C PHE A 254 -2.58 -1.95 5.64
N PHE A 255 -2.17 -1.01 6.51
CA PHE A 255 -1.33 -1.30 7.67
C PHE A 255 -2.11 -1.78 8.91
N ILE A 256 -3.43 -1.55 8.97
CA ILE A 256 -4.23 -1.79 10.18
C ILE A 256 -4.14 -3.24 10.67
N LYS A 257 -4.19 -4.22 9.76
CA LYS A 257 -4.11 -5.64 10.13
C LYS A 257 -2.77 -5.99 10.77
N ASP A 258 -1.68 -5.47 10.21
CA ASP A 258 -0.34 -5.69 10.74
C ASP A 258 -0.15 -5.00 12.09
N LEU A 259 -0.67 -3.79 12.25
CA LEU A 259 -0.65 -3.07 13.53
C LEU A 259 -1.45 -3.82 14.61
N ASN A 260 -2.63 -4.35 14.28
CA ASN A 260 -3.42 -5.17 15.20
C ASN A 260 -2.73 -6.49 15.58
N ARG A 261 -2.00 -7.10 14.65
CA ARG A 261 -1.17 -8.27 14.93
C ARG A 261 -0.06 -7.94 15.94
N LEU A 262 0.57 -6.77 15.80
CA LEU A 262 1.58 -6.29 16.76
C LEU A 262 0.97 -5.96 18.13
N ILE A 263 -0.22 -5.33 18.17
CA ILE A 263 -0.95 -5.06 19.42
C ILE A 263 -1.30 -6.36 20.15
N THR A 264 -1.82 -7.36 19.42
CA THR A 264 -2.24 -8.64 20.00
C THR A 264 -1.06 -9.47 20.48
N GLY A 265 0.03 -9.47 19.71
CA GLY A 265 1.21 -10.25 20.06
C GLY A 265 2.14 -9.56 21.06
N GLY A 266 2.07 -8.24 21.20
CA GLY A 266 2.97 -7.47 22.05
C GLY A 266 4.40 -7.38 21.51
N LEU A 267 5.31 -6.91 22.35
CA LEU A 267 6.71 -6.60 22.03
C LEU A 267 7.49 -7.83 21.52
N VAL A 268 7.06 -9.06 21.84
CA VAL A 268 7.69 -10.29 21.33
C VAL A 268 7.58 -10.42 19.81
N MET A 269 6.53 -9.85 19.20
CA MET A 269 6.34 -9.83 17.75
C MET A 269 7.22 -8.80 17.03
N ALA A 270 7.76 -7.81 17.75
CA ALA A 270 8.62 -6.82 17.15
C ALA A 270 10.00 -7.41 16.84
N GLY A 271 10.40 -7.46 15.57
CA GLY A 271 11.79 -7.76 15.21
C GLY A 271 12.74 -6.64 15.67
N ASP A 272 14.06 -6.93 15.70
CA ASP A 272 15.06 -5.97 16.17
C ASP A 272 15.06 -4.65 15.38
N GLY A 273 14.71 -4.71 14.09
CA GLY A 273 14.54 -3.51 13.25
C GLY A 273 13.44 -2.58 13.78
N LEU A 274 12.26 -3.12 14.10
CA LEU A 274 11.15 -2.34 14.65
C LEU A 274 11.48 -1.84 16.06
N ARG A 275 12.04 -2.70 16.92
CA ARG A 275 12.46 -2.29 18.28
C ARG A 275 13.43 -1.12 18.23
N ARG A 276 14.45 -1.20 17.39
CA ARG A 276 15.46 -0.13 17.23
C ARG A 276 14.91 1.13 16.57
N PHE A 277 13.88 1.00 15.73
CA PHE A 277 13.17 2.14 15.16
C PHE A 277 12.35 2.89 16.21
N LEU A 278 11.62 2.16 17.07
CA LEU A 278 10.76 2.74 18.11
C LEU A 278 11.55 3.24 19.33
N GLU A 279 12.66 2.57 19.66
CA GLU A 279 13.49 2.89 20.82
C GLU A 279 14.93 3.18 20.39
N PRO A 280 15.32 4.46 20.24
CA PRO A 280 16.72 4.80 20.03
C PRO A 280 17.54 4.43 21.27
N PRO A 281 18.81 4.01 21.11
CA PRO A 281 19.67 3.67 22.25
C PRO A 281 19.78 4.82 23.25
N GLU A 282 19.76 4.50 24.55
CA GLU A 282 20.03 5.47 25.61
C GLU A 282 21.40 6.16 25.36
N ASN A 283 21.47 7.47 25.59
CA ASN A 283 22.67 8.30 25.39
C ASN A 283 23.18 8.40 23.94
N HIS A 284 22.28 8.46 22.94
CA HIS A 284 22.69 8.74 21.56
C HIS A 284 23.23 10.18 21.41
N ALA A 285 24.55 10.34 21.53
CA ALA A 285 25.23 11.59 21.21
C ALA A 285 25.22 11.79 19.69
N LYS A 286 24.63 12.89 19.22
CA LYS A 286 24.71 13.28 17.80
C LYS A 286 26.14 13.70 17.49
N ILE A 287 26.80 12.98 16.57
CA ILE A 287 28.16 13.28 16.13
C ILE A 287 28.11 14.08 14.84
N ASP A 288 28.62 15.32 14.87
CA ASP A 288 28.87 16.08 13.66
C ASP A 288 30.24 15.68 13.09
N VAL A 289 30.22 14.73 12.16
CA VAL A 289 31.42 14.19 11.49
C VAL A 289 32.19 15.22 10.66
N ARG A 290 31.61 16.40 10.39
CA ARG A 290 32.34 17.50 9.72
C ARG A 290 33.19 18.30 10.71
N LYS A 291 32.76 18.38 11.97
CA LYS A 291 33.51 19.01 13.07
C LYS A 291 34.47 18.02 13.73
N ASP A 292 34.02 16.79 13.98
CA ASP A 292 34.83 15.71 14.53
C ASP A 292 35.48 14.88 13.42
N ARG A 293 36.58 15.41 12.88
CA ARG A 293 37.38 14.74 11.84
C ARG A 293 37.97 13.41 12.32
N ALA A 294 38.25 13.26 13.62
CA ALA A 294 38.83 12.03 14.15
C ALA A 294 37.82 10.88 14.06
N THR A 295 36.55 11.12 14.43
CA THR A 295 35.49 10.11 14.24
C THR A 295 35.27 9.79 12.77
N ALA A 296 35.25 10.79 11.90
CA ALA A 296 35.12 10.55 10.46
C ALA A 296 36.24 9.66 9.91
N LEU A 297 37.50 9.94 10.26
CA LEU A 297 38.64 9.14 9.80
C LEU A 297 38.59 7.71 10.35
N ARG A 298 38.09 7.50 11.58
CA ARG A 298 37.87 6.14 12.10
C ARG A 298 36.81 5.38 11.31
N LEU A 299 35.73 6.05 10.89
CA LEU A 299 34.70 5.44 10.04
C LEU A 299 35.22 5.15 8.62
N LEU A 300 36.21 5.89 8.16
CA LEU A 300 36.89 5.70 6.86
C LEU A 300 38.19 4.90 6.98
N HIS A 301 38.40 4.19 8.09
CA HIS A 301 39.53 3.28 8.18
C HIS A 301 39.33 2.13 7.17
N PRO A 302 40.36 1.67 6.44
CA PRO A 302 40.23 0.63 5.42
C PRO A 302 39.53 -0.65 5.91
N GLU A 303 39.75 -1.05 7.16
CA GLU A 303 39.09 -2.22 7.78
C GLU A 303 37.58 -2.05 8.00
N LYS A 304 37.03 -0.84 7.82
CA LYS A 304 35.60 -0.56 7.95
C LYS A 304 34.85 -0.61 6.63
N PHE A 305 35.55 -0.72 5.51
CA PHE A 305 34.91 -0.84 4.21
C PHE A 305 34.32 -2.25 4.05
N PRO A 306 33.12 -2.39 3.47
CA PRO A 306 32.67 -3.68 2.97
C PRO A 306 33.67 -4.22 1.93
N GLU A 307 33.83 -5.53 1.87
CA GLU A 307 34.71 -6.17 0.88
C GLU A 307 34.13 -6.11 -0.55
N GLY A 308 32.81 -5.96 -0.66
CA GLY A 308 32.14 -5.71 -1.95
C GLY A 308 31.97 -4.21 -2.22
N CYS A 309 32.34 -3.80 -3.44
CA CYS A 309 32.17 -2.45 -3.96
C CYS A 309 31.52 -2.55 -5.34
N TRP A 310 30.60 -1.64 -5.66
CA TRP A 310 29.98 -1.64 -6.97
C TRP A 310 31.02 -1.28 -8.04
N PRO A 311 31.06 -1.96 -9.20
CA PRO A 311 32.08 -1.74 -10.23
C PRO A 311 31.81 -0.48 -11.07
N ALA A 312 31.60 0.67 -10.43
CA ALA A 312 31.38 1.97 -11.06
C ALA A 312 32.69 2.65 -11.50
N GLU A 313 32.58 3.68 -12.35
CA GLU A 313 33.70 4.53 -12.75
C GLU A 313 34.26 5.37 -11.60
N HIS A 314 33.39 5.82 -10.70
CA HIS A 314 33.75 6.73 -9.62
C HIS A 314 33.40 6.13 -8.25
N PRO A 315 34.28 6.29 -7.25
CA PRO A 315 33.98 5.87 -5.88
C PRO A 315 32.91 6.76 -5.24
N LEU A 316 32.30 6.28 -4.16
CA LEU A 316 31.38 7.08 -3.36
C LEU A 316 32.04 8.35 -2.82
N VAL A 317 31.26 9.43 -2.73
CA VAL A 317 31.72 10.63 -2.05
C VAL A 317 31.81 10.38 -0.54
N TRP A 318 32.63 11.18 0.14
CA TRP A 318 32.95 11.04 1.57
C TRP A 318 31.74 10.74 2.47
N SER A 319 30.64 11.50 2.33
CA SER A 319 29.45 11.32 3.19
C SER A 319 28.71 10.00 2.93
N GLN A 320 28.70 9.55 1.67
CA GLN A 320 28.10 8.27 1.30
C GLN A 320 28.94 7.12 1.84
N GLN A 321 30.27 7.19 1.70
CA GLN A 321 31.17 6.17 2.23
C GLN A 321 31.11 6.06 3.77
N VAL A 322 31.07 7.21 4.47
CA VAL A 322 30.87 7.23 5.92
C VAL A 322 29.57 6.54 6.30
N ALA A 323 28.48 6.78 5.56
CA ALA A 323 27.19 6.14 5.80
C ALA A 323 27.23 4.63 5.57
N ILE A 324 27.83 4.17 4.46
CA ILE A 324 28.00 2.73 4.17
C ILE A 324 28.84 2.04 5.24
N ASN A 325 29.99 2.60 5.60
CA ASN A 325 30.86 1.98 6.59
C ASN A 325 30.19 1.94 7.97
N ALA A 326 29.52 3.02 8.39
CA ALA A 326 28.78 3.05 9.64
C ALA A 326 27.63 2.03 9.65
N MET A 327 26.89 1.93 8.54
CA MET A 327 25.80 0.97 8.36
C MET A 327 26.33 -0.47 8.43
N TRP A 328 27.33 -0.81 7.61
CA TRP A 328 27.89 -2.15 7.47
C TRP A 328 28.49 -2.68 8.78
N ASN A 329 29.19 -1.82 9.52
CA ASN A 329 29.77 -2.21 10.80
C ASN A 329 28.77 -2.14 11.96
N GLY A 330 27.70 -1.35 11.82
CA GLY A 330 26.66 -1.16 12.83
C GLY A 330 25.54 -2.19 12.79
N MET A 331 25.33 -2.86 11.65
CA MET A 331 24.29 -3.87 11.44
C MET A 331 24.94 -5.24 11.17
N LYS A 332 25.18 -6.03 12.21
CA LYS A 332 25.84 -7.34 12.06
C LYS A 332 24.91 -8.46 11.56
N ALA A 333 23.72 -8.59 12.14
CA ALA A 333 22.77 -9.66 11.80
C ALA A 333 21.34 -9.14 11.60
N SER A 334 20.94 -8.13 12.38
CA SER A 334 19.64 -7.47 12.33
C SER A 334 19.81 -6.01 12.76
N GLY A 335 18.89 -5.13 12.33
CA GLY A 335 18.91 -3.74 12.76
C GLY A 335 18.12 -2.81 11.85
N CYS A 336 18.22 -1.53 12.17
CA CYS A 336 17.69 -0.43 11.38
C CYS A 336 18.77 0.65 11.29
N PHE A 337 18.98 1.18 10.09
CA PHE A 337 19.90 2.28 9.83
C PHE A 337 19.24 3.28 8.88
N ALA A 338 19.16 4.54 9.29
CA ALA A 338 18.54 5.59 8.50
C ALA A 338 19.60 6.44 7.82
N VAL A 339 19.45 6.64 6.51
CA VAL A 339 20.29 7.57 5.72
C VAL A 339 19.43 8.70 5.19
N ASN A 340 19.67 9.90 5.69
CA ASN A 340 19.01 11.10 5.19
C ASN A 340 19.83 11.69 4.04
N GLY A 341 19.21 11.81 2.86
CA GLY A 341 19.82 12.40 1.67
C GLY A 341 18.87 13.36 0.98
N PRO A 342 19.19 14.66 0.87
CA PRO A 342 18.45 15.61 0.04
C PRO A 342 18.26 15.15 -1.43
N PRO A 343 17.37 15.79 -2.21
CA PRO A 343 17.28 15.52 -3.64
C PRO A 343 18.65 15.67 -4.33
N GLY A 344 18.98 14.74 -5.24
CA GLY A 344 20.24 14.76 -6.00
C GLY A 344 21.49 14.24 -5.28
N THR A 345 21.41 13.78 -4.01
CA THR A 345 22.61 13.34 -3.26
C THR A 345 23.03 11.88 -3.50
N GLY A 346 22.65 11.28 -4.63
CA GLY A 346 23.09 9.93 -5.03
C GLY A 346 22.63 8.80 -4.10
N LYS A 347 21.37 8.82 -3.62
CA LYS A 347 20.81 7.73 -2.80
C LYS A 347 20.85 6.37 -3.51
N THR A 348 20.57 6.34 -4.81
CA THR A 348 20.67 5.12 -5.63
C THR A 348 22.12 4.64 -5.74
N THR A 349 23.08 5.56 -5.84
CA THR A 349 24.52 5.24 -5.84
C THR A 349 24.94 4.58 -4.54
N LEU A 350 24.43 5.06 -3.40
CA LEU A 350 24.68 4.43 -2.10
C LEU A 350 24.11 3.00 -2.06
N LEU A 351 22.88 2.78 -2.58
CA LEU A 351 22.27 1.45 -2.61
C LEU A 351 23.06 0.44 -3.45
N ARG A 352 23.72 0.88 -4.54
CA ARG A 352 24.58 0.02 -5.37
C ARG A 352 25.68 -0.66 -4.55
N ASP A 353 26.37 0.09 -3.70
CA ASP A 353 27.44 -0.47 -2.86
C ASP A 353 26.89 -1.41 -1.77
N VAL A 354 25.69 -1.14 -1.24
CA VAL A 354 25.03 -2.09 -0.32
C VAL A 354 24.75 -3.42 -1.04
N VAL A 355 24.22 -3.36 -2.26
CA VAL A 355 23.95 -4.56 -3.07
C VAL A 355 25.24 -5.32 -3.34
N ALA A 356 26.29 -4.65 -3.78
CA ALA A 356 27.60 -5.27 -4.05
C ALA A 356 28.16 -5.96 -2.80
N ALA A 357 28.12 -5.30 -1.65
CA ALA A 357 28.59 -5.84 -0.39
C ALA A 357 27.84 -7.13 0.01
N ILE A 358 26.50 -7.15 -0.10
CA ILE A 358 25.68 -8.34 0.21
C ILE A 358 25.96 -9.48 -0.78
N VAL A 359 26.08 -9.16 -2.07
CA VAL A 359 26.39 -10.16 -3.11
C VAL A 359 27.75 -10.80 -2.88
N VAL A 360 28.77 -10.01 -2.51
CA VAL A 360 30.12 -10.52 -2.22
C VAL A 360 30.14 -11.39 -0.97
N GLU A 361 29.45 -11.01 0.11
CA GLU A 361 29.35 -11.87 1.30
C GLU A 361 28.68 -13.22 0.98
N ARG A 362 27.62 -13.22 0.15
CA ARG A 362 27.02 -14.47 -0.34
C ARG A 362 28.01 -15.29 -1.17
N ALA A 363 28.75 -14.63 -2.07
CA ALA A 363 29.74 -15.29 -2.93
C ALA A 363 30.86 -15.95 -2.11
N LYS A 364 31.29 -15.33 -1.01
CA LYS A 364 32.29 -15.91 -0.08
C LYS A 364 31.80 -17.22 0.54
N VAL A 365 30.52 -17.29 0.93
CA VAL A 365 29.93 -18.55 1.43
C VAL A 365 29.87 -19.60 0.32
N LEU A 366 29.50 -19.21 -0.90
CA LEU A 366 29.45 -20.13 -2.05
C LEU A 366 30.83 -20.64 -2.49
N ALA A 367 31.87 -19.84 -2.32
CA ALA A 367 33.23 -20.15 -2.72
C ALA A 367 33.96 -21.05 -1.71
N ASP A 368 33.39 -21.28 -0.51
CA ASP A 368 33.95 -22.22 0.46
C ASP A 368 33.94 -23.65 -0.14
N PRO A 369 35.09 -24.34 -0.22
CA PRO A 369 35.16 -25.72 -0.72
C PRO A 369 34.22 -26.71 -0.01
N GLY A 370 33.79 -26.40 1.22
CA GLY A 370 32.82 -27.19 1.99
C GLY A 370 31.35 -26.79 1.82
N ALA A 371 31.05 -25.79 1.01
CA ALA A 371 29.70 -25.21 0.91
C ALA A 371 28.68 -26.23 0.39
N ARG A 372 27.62 -26.44 1.16
CA ARG A 372 26.42 -27.14 0.70
C ARG A 372 25.45 -26.12 0.12
N LEU A 373 24.90 -26.41 -1.06
CA LEU A 373 23.96 -25.50 -1.73
C LEU A 373 22.52 -25.71 -1.25
N LEU A 374 22.15 -26.97 -1.06
CA LEU A 374 20.78 -27.41 -0.79
C LEU A 374 20.78 -28.32 0.44
N GLY A 375 19.78 -28.12 1.29
CA GLY A 375 19.48 -29.00 2.41
C GLY A 375 18.70 -30.25 1.97
N GLU A 376 18.22 -31.01 2.95
CA GLU A 376 17.45 -32.24 2.68
C GLU A 376 16.07 -31.95 2.06
N LYS A 377 15.57 -32.92 1.27
CA LYS A 377 14.25 -32.85 0.62
C LYS A 377 13.15 -32.61 1.66
N ARG A 378 12.32 -31.59 1.42
CA ARG A 378 11.12 -31.25 2.20
C ARG A 378 9.89 -31.27 1.30
N LEU A 379 8.72 -31.28 1.93
CA LEU A 379 7.43 -31.15 1.26
C LEU A 379 6.81 -29.79 1.63
N LEU A 380 6.33 -29.07 0.63
CA LEU A 380 5.59 -27.81 0.77
C LEU A 380 4.14 -28.06 0.41
N GLU A 381 3.23 -27.83 1.35
CA GLU A 381 1.78 -27.90 1.09
C GLU A 381 1.31 -26.59 0.44
N VAL A 382 0.81 -26.68 -0.79
CA VAL A 382 0.23 -25.56 -1.54
C VAL A 382 -1.20 -25.93 -1.91
N GLY A 383 -2.15 -25.44 -1.13
CA GLY A 383 -3.56 -25.83 -1.24
C GLY A 383 -3.74 -27.32 -0.91
N SER A 384 -4.22 -28.11 -1.86
CA SER A 384 -4.38 -29.56 -1.74
C SER A 384 -3.21 -30.38 -2.32
N LYS A 385 -2.10 -29.72 -2.71
CA LYS A 385 -0.95 -30.36 -3.34
C LYS A 385 0.28 -30.31 -2.44
N SER A 386 0.93 -31.46 -2.30
CA SER A 386 2.24 -31.58 -1.65
C SER A 386 3.35 -31.51 -2.70
N ILE A 387 4.19 -30.49 -2.65
CA ILE A 387 5.25 -30.23 -3.63
C ILE A 387 6.62 -30.51 -2.99
N PRO A 388 7.41 -31.48 -3.50
CA PRO A 388 8.76 -31.70 -3.00
C PRO A 388 9.69 -30.55 -3.40
N TYR A 389 10.48 -30.06 -2.45
CA TYR A 389 11.51 -29.04 -2.70
C TYR A 389 12.75 -29.32 -1.85
N TYR A 390 13.89 -28.77 -2.27
CA TYR A 390 15.12 -28.77 -1.48
C TYR A 390 15.35 -27.33 -0.99
N PRO A 391 15.33 -27.06 0.33
CA PRO A 391 15.60 -25.71 0.84
C PRO A 391 17.06 -25.34 0.55
N LEU A 392 17.35 -24.04 0.47
CA LEU A 392 18.73 -23.58 0.51
C LEU A 392 19.37 -23.96 1.86
N GLU A 393 20.66 -24.29 1.84
CA GLU A 393 21.43 -24.46 3.06
C GLU A 393 21.32 -23.18 3.92
N PRO A 394 21.11 -23.27 5.25
CA PRO A 394 20.96 -22.09 6.11
C PRO A 394 22.08 -21.05 5.97
N ALA A 395 23.32 -21.49 5.73
CA ALA A 395 24.46 -20.60 5.50
C ALA A 395 24.31 -19.71 4.26
N LEU A 396 23.47 -20.09 3.28
CA LEU A 396 23.16 -19.32 2.08
C LEU A 396 21.89 -18.47 2.19
N THR A 397 21.29 -18.42 3.39
CA THR A 397 20.13 -17.57 3.67
C THR A 397 20.55 -16.22 4.25
N GLY A 398 19.66 -15.22 4.24
CA GLY A 398 19.95 -13.89 4.79
C GLY A 398 20.57 -12.88 3.82
N PHE A 399 20.86 -13.29 2.57
CA PHE A 399 21.40 -12.41 1.53
C PHE A 399 20.33 -11.83 0.57
N SER A 400 19.06 -12.10 0.84
CA SER A 400 17.96 -11.58 0.02
C SER A 400 17.79 -10.08 0.27
N ILE A 401 17.67 -9.32 -0.81
CA ILE A 401 17.46 -7.87 -0.76
C ILE A 401 16.04 -7.57 -1.22
N VAL A 402 15.29 -6.85 -0.39
CA VAL A 402 13.95 -6.35 -0.74
C VAL A 402 14.00 -4.83 -0.70
N VAL A 403 13.73 -4.21 -1.85
CA VAL A 403 13.59 -2.76 -1.95
C VAL A 403 12.11 -2.43 -2.02
N ALA A 404 11.62 -1.63 -1.07
CA ALA A 404 10.24 -1.19 -1.01
C ALA A 404 10.17 0.34 -0.97
N SER A 405 9.13 0.90 -1.59
CA SER A 405 8.82 2.32 -1.52
C SER A 405 7.32 2.54 -1.64
N SER A 406 6.81 3.59 -1.01
CA SER A 406 5.44 4.08 -1.25
C SER A 406 5.28 4.75 -2.63
N ASN A 407 6.38 4.95 -3.36
CA ASN A 407 6.37 5.45 -4.73
C ASN A 407 6.83 4.34 -5.68
N ASN A 408 5.91 3.80 -6.47
CA ASN A 408 6.19 2.76 -7.46
C ASN A 408 7.30 3.16 -8.43
N GLY A 409 7.37 4.44 -8.83
CA GLY A 409 8.43 4.94 -9.71
C GLY A 409 9.81 4.88 -9.07
N ALA A 410 9.93 5.01 -7.75
CA ALA A 410 11.21 4.90 -7.06
C ALA A 410 11.73 3.46 -7.07
N VAL A 411 10.86 2.47 -6.84
CA VAL A 411 11.22 1.04 -6.93
C VAL A 411 11.59 0.68 -8.37
N GLU A 412 10.78 1.12 -9.33
CA GLU A 412 11.01 0.88 -10.75
C GLU A 412 12.35 1.45 -11.21
N ASN A 413 12.69 2.68 -10.81
CA ASN A 413 13.99 3.28 -11.11
C ASN A 413 15.15 2.43 -10.56
N VAL A 414 15.07 1.96 -9.30
CA VAL A 414 16.12 1.11 -8.73
C VAL A 414 16.23 -0.22 -9.49
N SER A 415 15.11 -0.91 -9.72
CA SER A 415 15.10 -2.22 -10.37
C SER A 415 15.56 -2.17 -11.83
N LEU A 416 15.26 -1.08 -12.56
CA LEU A 416 15.66 -0.91 -13.95
C LEU A 416 17.06 -0.32 -14.11
N GLU A 417 17.56 0.46 -13.15
CA GLU A 417 18.90 1.06 -13.26
C GLU A 417 20.02 0.07 -12.95
N LEU A 418 19.85 -0.80 -11.96
CA LEU A 418 20.94 -1.70 -11.51
C LEU A 418 21.45 -2.65 -12.61
N PRO A 419 20.60 -3.25 -13.47
CA PRO A 419 21.04 -4.18 -14.52
C PRO A 419 21.66 -3.53 -15.76
N LYS A 420 21.49 -2.21 -16.00
CA LYS A 420 21.93 -1.53 -17.24
C LYS A 420 23.44 -1.56 -17.41
N LYS A 421 23.94 -1.71 -18.64
CA LYS A 421 25.39 -1.60 -18.92
C LYS A 421 26.02 -0.33 -18.36
N SER A 422 25.32 0.81 -18.46
CA SER A 422 25.76 2.10 -17.93
C SER A 422 25.83 2.19 -16.40
N ALA A 423 25.41 1.14 -15.68
CA ALA A 423 25.51 1.09 -14.23
C ALA A 423 26.94 0.72 -13.76
N ILE A 424 27.77 0.15 -14.63
CA ILE A 424 29.14 -0.28 -14.33
C ILE A 424 30.14 0.39 -15.27
N HIS A 425 31.43 0.36 -14.93
CA HIS A 425 32.49 0.85 -15.82
C HIS A 425 32.71 -0.13 -16.98
N ASP A 426 32.92 0.42 -18.18
CA ASP A 426 33.22 -0.31 -19.42
C ASP A 426 34.31 -1.38 -19.31
N ILE A 427 35.32 -1.21 -18.44
CA ILE A 427 36.39 -2.20 -18.25
C ILE A 427 35.87 -3.57 -17.78
N TRP A 428 34.69 -3.62 -17.18
CA TRP A 428 34.08 -4.84 -16.65
C TRP A 428 33.11 -5.49 -17.65
N LEU A 429 32.73 -4.81 -18.74
CA LEU A 429 31.69 -5.27 -19.65
C LEU A 429 32.04 -6.57 -20.39
N ASP A 430 33.31 -6.94 -20.50
CA ASP A 430 33.71 -8.21 -21.12
C ASP A 430 34.03 -9.32 -20.10
N GLU A 431 34.05 -8.98 -18.80
CA GLU A 431 34.44 -9.88 -17.70
C GLU A 431 33.23 -10.48 -16.95
N VAL A 432 32.02 -9.98 -17.19
CA VAL A 432 30.81 -10.34 -16.40
C VAL A 432 29.69 -10.85 -17.30
N ASP A 433 29.16 -12.05 -17.06
CA ASP A 433 28.01 -12.56 -17.84
C ASP A 433 26.95 -13.21 -16.94
N GLY A 434 26.57 -12.50 -15.87
CA GLY A 434 25.56 -12.97 -14.92
C GLY A 434 24.17 -13.01 -15.54
N PHE A 435 23.89 -13.98 -16.43
CA PHE A 435 22.64 -14.11 -17.19
C PHE A 435 22.29 -12.85 -18.01
N ARG A 436 23.29 -12.25 -18.65
CA ARG A 436 23.13 -10.99 -19.39
C ARG A 436 21.99 -11.03 -20.40
N GLN A 437 21.89 -12.10 -21.19
CA GLN A 437 20.86 -12.24 -22.21
C GLN A 437 19.44 -12.17 -21.61
N VAL A 438 19.20 -12.90 -20.51
CA VAL A 438 17.91 -12.90 -19.82
C VAL A 438 17.63 -11.53 -19.21
N ALA A 439 18.64 -10.89 -18.62
CA ALA A 439 18.50 -9.54 -18.09
C ALA A 439 18.14 -8.52 -19.19
N SER A 440 18.79 -8.60 -20.35
CA SER A 440 18.51 -7.69 -21.47
C SER A 440 17.10 -7.89 -22.03
N GLU A 441 16.62 -9.13 -22.10
CA GLU A 441 15.25 -9.43 -22.54
C GLU A 441 14.20 -8.89 -21.55
N LEU A 442 14.42 -9.08 -20.24
CA LEU A 442 13.53 -8.56 -19.20
C LEU A 442 13.54 -7.03 -19.10
N LEU A 443 14.66 -6.40 -19.45
CA LEU A 443 14.83 -4.94 -19.40
C LEU A 443 14.37 -4.25 -20.69
N GLU A 444 14.25 -5.00 -21.80
CA GLU A 444 14.11 -4.47 -23.16
C GLU A 444 15.23 -3.48 -23.57
N GLU A 445 16.42 -3.63 -22.96
CA GLU A 445 17.62 -2.81 -23.16
C GLU A 445 18.87 -3.64 -22.84
N ASP A 446 20.04 -3.20 -23.30
CA ASP A 446 21.32 -3.84 -22.98
C ASP A 446 21.65 -3.84 -21.48
N ALA A 447 21.72 -5.04 -20.88
CA ALA A 447 22.11 -5.27 -19.50
C ALA A 447 23.57 -5.77 -19.37
N TRP A 448 24.13 -5.68 -18.15
CA TRP A 448 25.40 -6.33 -17.79
C TRP A 448 25.19 -7.63 -16.99
N ALA A 449 24.15 -7.69 -16.15
CA ALA A 449 23.79 -8.88 -15.36
C ALA A 449 22.34 -8.83 -14.82
N LEU A 450 21.77 -9.99 -14.53
CA LEU A 450 20.48 -10.16 -13.85
C LEU A 450 20.65 -9.98 -12.33
N ILE A 451 20.61 -8.73 -11.87
CA ILE A 451 20.84 -8.36 -10.45
C ILE A 451 19.61 -7.83 -9.72
N ALA A 452 18.55 -7.46 -10.46
CA ALA A 452 17.30 -6.98 -9.90
C ALA A 452 16.11 -7.42 -10.77
N GLY A 453 14.94 -7.56 -10.14
CA GLY A 453 13.69 -7.87 -10.82
C GLY A 453 12.52 -7.22 -10.09
N ARG A 454 11.47 -6.86 -10.85
CA ARG A 454 10.24 -6.28 -10.30
C ARG A 454 9.33 -7.38 -9.75
N LEU A 455 8.83 -7.19 -8.54
CA LEU A 455 7.75 -8.02 -7.98
C LEU A 455 6.46 -7.18 -7.92
N GLY A 456 5.33 -7.74 -8.34
CA GLY A 456 4.00 -7.19 -8.01
C GLY A 456 3.29 -6.30 -9.03
N ILE A 457 3.72 -6.23 -10.29
CA ILE A 457 2.85 -5.76 -11.39
C ILE A 457 2.60 -6.97 -12.30
N ASP A 458 1.32 -7.28 -12.56
CA ASP A 458 0.92 -8.15 -13.67
C ASP A 458 1.57 -7.60 -14.95
N GLN A 459 2.63 -8.26 -15.42
CA GLN A 459 3.13 -7.99 -16.75
C GLN A 459 2.03 -8.41 -17.75
N PRO A 460 1.77 -7.58 -18.79
CA PRO A 460 0.65 -7.79 -19.71
C PRO A 460 0.67 -9.12 -20.46
#